data_AF-A0A1H6YG88-F1
#
_entry.id   AF-A0A1H6YG88-F1
#
_cell.length_a   1.000
_cell.length_b   1.000
_cell.length_c   1.000
_cell.angle_alpha   90.00
_cell.angle_beta   90.00
_cell.angle_gamma   90.00
#
_symmetry.space_group_name_H-M   'P 1'
#
loop_
_entity.id
_entity.type
_entity.pdbx_description
1 polymer ?
#
loop_
_entity_poly.entity_id
_entity_poly.type
_entity_poly.pdbx_seq_one_letter_code
_entity_poly.pdbx_strand_id
1 'polypeptide(L)' 'EEAAEIIYRTYEYYIYRYPQKRFHGKTANQVRQEALTANTPEQYPIAPNRRIERFWEGIEKSKAKHQAQAQQ' A
#
# COMPACT_ATOMS: atom_id res chain seq x y z
N GLU A 1 -18.72 24.82 -4.72
CA GLU A 1 -17.48 25.37 -5.30
C GLU A 1 -16.30 25.19 -4.33
N GLU A 2 -16.41 25.69 -3.10
CA GLU A 2 -15.40 25.57 -2.03
C GLU A 2 -14.92 24.14 -1.72
N ALA A 3 -15.83 23.15 -1.60
CA ALA A 3 -15.44 21.77 -1.29
C ALA A 3 -14.55 21.14 -2.38
N ALA A 4 -14.84 21.43 -3.65
CA ALA A 4 -14.02 20.95 -4.76
C ALA A 4 -12.64 21.60 -4.73
N GLU A 5 -12.57 22.91 -4.48
CA GLU A 5 -11.32 23.63 -4.34
C GLU A 5 -10.44 23.06 -3.22
N ILE A 6 -11.04 22.78 -2.06
CA ILE A 6 -10.35 22.18 -0.91
C ILE A 6 -9.76 20.82 -1.28
N ILE A 7 -10.54 19.98 -1.98
CA ILE A 7 -10.09 18.67 -2.44
C ILE A 7 -8.88 18.82 -3.38
N TYR A 8 -8.96 19.72 -4.37
CA TYR A 8 -7.86 19.94 -5.31
C TYR A 8 -6.60 20.48 -4.63
N ARG A 9 -6.73 21.44 -3.71
CA ARG A 9 -5.58 21.95 -2.92
C ARG A 9 -4.96 20.85 -2.08
N THR A 10 -5.78 19.99 -1.48
CA THR A 10 -5.31 18.85 -0.69
C THR A 10 -4.51 17.88 -1.57
N TYR A 11 -5.01 17.55 -2.76
CA TYR A 11 -4.28 16.70 -3.69
C TYR A 11 -2.99 17.33 -4.19
N GLU A 12 -2.98 18.62 -4.53
CA GLU A 12 -1.76 19.33 -4.95
C GLU A 12 -0.68 19.22 -3.88
N TYR A 13 -1.04 19.46 -2.62
CA TYR A 13 -0.10 19.35 -1.50
C TYR A 13 0.50 17.94 -1.39
N TYR A 14 -0.32 16.88 -1.35
CA TYR A 14 0.18 15.51 -1.19
C TYR A 14 0.97 15.01 -2.39
N ILE A 15 0.70 15.52 -3.59
CA ILE A 15 1.38 15.11 -4.82
C ILE A 15 2.71 15.84 -4.98
N TYR A 16 2.74 17.16 -4.79
CA TYR A 16 3.86 18.02 -5.19
C TYR A 16 4.67 18.57 -4.02
N ARG A 17 4.10 18.65 -2.81
CA ARG A 17 4.70 19.37 -1.68
C ARG A 17 5.07 18.50 -0.49
N TYR A 18 4.52 17.29 -0.38
CA TYR A 18 4.72 16.42 0.77
C TYR A 18 5.78 15.32 0.50
N PRO A 19 6.99 15.43 1.05
CA PRO A 19 7.99 14.38 1.01
C PRO A 19 7.54 13.16 1.82
N GLN A 20 7.66 11.96 1.25
CA GLN A 20 7.21 10.74 1.90
C GLN A 20 8.38 9.87 2.31
N LYS A 21 8.38 9.40 3.57
CA LYS A 21 9.39 8.46 4.08
C LYS A 21 9.47 7.19 3.24
N ARG A 22 8.32 6.70 2.75
CA ARG A 22 8.24 5.54 1.84
C ARG A 22 9.02 5.76 0.55
N PHE A 23 9.04 7.00 0.04
CA PHE A 23 9.71 7.39 -1.19
C PHE A 23 11.11 7.97 -0.94
N HIS A 24 11.76 7.55 0.16
CA HIS A 24 13.09 8.04 0.53
C HIS A 24 13.19 9.57 0.61
N GLY A 25 12.11 10.25 1.02
CA GLY A 25 12.06 11.71 1.14
C GLY A 25 11.71 12.43 -0.17
N LYS A 26 11.27 11.71 -1.21
CA LYS A 26 10.72 12.30 -2.44
C LYS A 26 9.20 12.54 -2.34
N THR A 27 8.69 13.43 -3.17
CA THR A 27 7.25 13.62 -3.38
C THR A 27 6.71 12.58 -4.37
N ALA A 28 5.39 12.36 -4.37
CA ALA A 28 4.76 11.42 -5.29
C ALA A 28 4.99 11.82 -6.76
N ASN A 29 4.97 13.12 -7.06
CA ASN A 29 5.29 13.60 -8.41
C ASN A 29 6.72 13.30 -8.82
N GLN A 30 7.71 13.53 -7.94
CA GLN A 30 9.12 13.21 -8.24
C GLN A 30 9.30 11.73 -8.59
N VAL A 31 8.75 10.83 -7.77
CA VAL A 31 8.78 9.38 -8.03
C VAL A 31 8.13 9.04 -9.37
N ARG A 32 6.99 9.67 -9.70
CA ARG A 32 6.30 9.46 -10.99
C ARG A 32 7.18 9.89 -12.17
N GLN A 33 7.80 11.07 -12.10
CA GLN A 33 8.66 11.56 -13.18
C GLN A 33 9.87 10.65 -13.40
N GLU A 34 10.53 10.25 -12.31
CA GLU A 34 11.66 9.32 -12.38
C GLU A 34 11.25 7.98 -13.01
N ALA A 35 10.12 7.40 -12.57
CA ALA A 35 9.60 6.15 -13.10
C ALA A 35 9.26 6.21 -14.60
N LEU A 36 8.74 7.35 -15.09
CA LEU A 36 8.45 7.54 -16.52
C LEU A 36 9.70 7.57 -17.39
N THR A 37 10.84 7.96 -16.83
CA THR A 37 12.13 8.06 -17.56
C THR A 37 13.02 6.83 -17.39
N ALA A 38 12.76 6.01 -16.37
CA ALA A 38 13.60 4.86 -16.05
C ALA A 38 13.23 3.63 -16.88
N ASN A 39 14.23 2.97 -17.47
CA ASN A 39 14.06 1.65 -18.10
C ASN A 39 13.55 0.60 -17.10
N THR A 40 13.93 0.74 -15.83
CA THR A 40 13.47 -0.12 -14.74
C THR A 40 13.14 0.77 -13.53
N PRO A 41 11.85 1.10 -13.32
CA PRO A 41 11.41 1.94 -12.21
C PRO A 41 11.71 1.32 -10.85
N GLU A 42 12.09 2.17 -9.88
CA GLU A 42 12.26 1.76 -8.48
C GLU A 42 10.93 1.26 -7.90
N GLN A 43 11.00 0.14 -7.18
CA GLN A 43 9.84 -0.46 -6.54
C GLN A 43 9.78 -0.05 -5.07
N TYR A 44 8.58 0.33 -4.62
CA TYR A 44 8.31 0.73 -3.24
C TYR A 44 7.35 -0.27 -2.58
N PRO A 45 7.77 -1.51 -2.29
CA PRO A 45 6.87 -2.53 -1.74
C PRO A 45 6.29 -2.08 -0.39
N ILE A 46 5.04 -2.48 -0.14
CA ILE A 46 4.41 -2.28 1.17
C ILE A 46 4.94 -3.36 2.10
N ALA A 47 5.40 -2.97 3.30
CA ALA A 47 5.88 -3.92 4.29
C ALA A 47 4.77 -4.92 4.66
N PRO A 48 5.06 -6.23 4.73
CA PRO A 48 4.06 -7.23 5.06
C PRO A 48 3.51 -7.02 6.47
N ASN A 49 2.19 -7.13 6.62
CA ASN A 49 1.54 -7.05 7.92
C ASN A 49 1.42 -8.45 8.53
N ARG A 50 2.39 -8.79 9.39
CA ARG A 50 2.45 -10.09 10.08
C ARG A 50 1.19 -10.44 10.88
N ARG A 51 0.39 -9.46 11.32
CA ARG A 51 -0.88 -9.74 12.02
C ARG A 51 -1.92 -10.32 11.07
N ILE A 52 -1.98 -9.80 9.85
CA ILE A 52 -2.91 -10.27 8.82
C ILE A 52 -2.51 -11.69 8.37
N GLU A 53 -1.21 -11.92 8.16
CA GLU A 53 -0.69 -13.25 7.82
C GLU A 53 -1.09 -14.29 8.88
N ARG A 54 -0.79 -14.01 10.15
CA ARG A 54 -1.15 -14.91 11.27
C ARG A 54 -2.64 -15.13 11.42
N PHE A 55 -3.46 -14.10 11.16
CA PHE A 55 -4.91 -14.22 11.18
C PHE A 55 -5.36 -15.26 10.16
N TRP A 56 -4.90 -15.15 8.91
CA TRP A 56 -5.26 -16.10 7.86
C TRP A 56 -4.68 -17.50 8.10
N GLU A 57 -3.45 -17.61 8.59
CA GLU A 57 -2.88 -18.90 9.02
C GLU A 57 -3.75 -19.59 10.07
N GLY A 58 -4.30 -18.83 11.03
CA GLY A 58 -5.22 -19.34 12.04
C GLY A 58 -6.54 -19.83 11.44
N ILE A 59 -7.09 -19.08 10.48
CA ILE A 59 -8.31 -19.48 9.75
C ILE A 59 -8.08 -20.78 8.97
N GLU A 60 -6.96 -20.90 8.26
CA GLU A 60 -6.66 -22.11 7.48
C GLU A 60 -6.45 -23.34 8.38
N LYS A 61 -5.74 -23.18 9.51
CA LYS A 61 -5.61 -24.27 10.51
C LYS A 61 -6.96 -24.70 11.07
N SER A 62 -7.85 -23.74 11.34
CA SER A 62 -9.20 -24.02 11.83
C SER A 62 -10.01 -24.80 10.78
N LYS A 63 -9.99 -24.37 9.51
CA LYS A 63 -10.67 -25.09 8.41
C LYS A 63 -10.16 -26.51 8.27
N ALA A 64 -8.83 -26.71 8.25
CA ALA A 64 -8.22 -28.02 8.14
C ALA A 64 -8.63 -28.97 9.28
N LYS A 65 -8.69 -28.45 10.52
CA LYS A 65 -9.16 -29.22 11.68
C LYS A 65 -10.61 -29.69 11.51
N HIS A 66 -11.52 -28.79 11.12
CA HIS A 66 -12.93 -29.15 10.94
C HIS A 66 -13.13 -30.14 9.77
N GLN A 67 -12.38 -29.99 8.68
CA GLN A 67 -12.41 -30.93 7.56
C GLN A 67 -11.93 -32.34 7.97
N ALA A 68 -10.85 -32.43 8.76
CA ALA A 68 -10.37 -33.71 9.28
C ALA A 68 -11.37 -34.38 10.23
N GLN A 69 -12.08 -33.60 11.04
CA GLN A 69 -13.14 -34.11 11.94
C GLN A 69 -14.39 -34.56 11.19
N ALA A 70 -14.72 -33.93 10.07
CA ALA A 70 -15.88 -34.32 9.24
C ALA A 70 -15.63 -35.57 8.38
N GLN A 71 -14.38 -36.03 8.28
CA GLN A 71 -13.98 -37.23 7.53
C GLN A 71 -13.80 -38.47 8.43
N GLN A 72 -13.94 -38.32 9.75
CA GLN A 72 -13.97 -39.41 10.74
C GLN A 72 -15.41 -39.77 11.09
#